data_AF-A0A7S2B1I9-F1
#
_entry.id   AF-A0A7S2B1I9-F1
#
_cell.length_a   1.000
_cell.length_b   1.000
_cell.length_c   1.000
_cell.angle_alpha   90.00
_cell.angle_beta   90.00
_cell.angle_gamma   90.00
#
_symmetry.space_group_name_H-M   'P 1'
#
loop_
_entity.id
_entity.type
_entity.pdbx_description
1 polymer ?
#
loop_
_entity_poly.entity_id
_entity_poly.type
_entity_poly.pdbx_seq_one_letter_code
_entity_poly.pdbx_strand_id
1 'polypeptide(L)'
;TPPPPAVSSPLLFEKAELDLLFFAYYFQPGSRQQYLAARALKAQAWRWHKSFGAWFLRHEEGHRRIDEGRERGNYAFFDPRAPPLDAATGQASRDATSGWCMRVRQDMVFEYAQLEDELSSLSADTGGQASVSVGAE
;
A
#
# COMPACT_ATOMS: atom_id res chain seq x y z
N THR A 1 -25.38 -4.12 4.79
CA THR A 1 -25.72 -3.95 3.37
C THR A 1 -24.50 -4.32 2.55
N PRO A 2 -24.60 -5.15 1.50
CA PRO A 2 -23.43 -5.43 0.65
C PRO A 2 -22.95 -4.14 -0.03
N PRO A 3 -21.64 -3.99 -0.27
CA PRO A 3 -21.11 -2.83 -0.95
C PRO A 3 -21.68 -2.72 -2.38
N PRO A 4 -21.86 -1.50 -2.91
CA PRO A 4 -22.35 -1.31 -4.27
C PRO A 4 -21.51 -2.09 -5.30
N PRO A 5 -22.11 -2.69 -6.34
CA PRO A 5 -21.35 -3.44 -7.35
C PRO A 5 -20.22 -2.63 -8.01
N ALA A 6 -20.41 -1.31 -8.13
CA ALA A 6 -19.43 -0.38 -8.69
C ALA A 6 -18.09 -0.39 -7.93
N VAL A 7 -18.11 -0.49 -6.60
CA VAL A 7 -16.87 -0.50 -5.78
C VAL A 7 -16.13 -1.83 -5.82
N SER A 8 -16.73 -2.84 -6.46
CA SER A 8 -16.12 -4.13 -6.77
C SER A 8 -15.64 -4.21 -8.22
N SER A 9 -15.77 -3.15 -9.02
CA SER A 9 -15.35 -3.15 -10.42
C SER A 9 -13.83 -3.00 -10.55
N PRO A 10 -13.11 -3.91 -11.23
CA PRO A 10 -11.68 -3.74 -11.50
C PRO A 10 -11.36 -2.47 -12.31
N LEU A 11 -12.25 -2.08 -13.22
CA LEU A 11 -12.12 -0.87 -14.05
C LEU A 11 -12.12 0.42 -13.21
N LEU A 12 -12.73 0.39 -12.02
CA LEU A 12 -12.69 1.52 -11.09
C LEU A 12 -11.26 1.75 -10.59
N PHE A 13 -10.56 0.69 -10.19
CA PHE A 13 -9.21 0.76 -9.64
C PHE A 13 -8.17 1.09 -10.71
N GLU A 14 -8.37 0.65 -11.95
CA GLU A 14 -7.47 1.00 -13.06
C GLU A 14 -7.45 2.50 -13.37
N LYS A 15 -8.55 3.21 -13.08
CA LYS A 15 -8.70 4.66 -13.29
C LYS A 15 -8.62 5.46 -11.99
N ALA A 16 -8.42 4.80 -10.86
CA ALA A 16 -8.40 5.45 -9.55
C ALA A 16 -7.11 6.27 -9.37
N GLU A 17 -7.24 7.38 -8.65
CA GLU A 17 -6.11 8.17 -8.20
C GLU A 17 -5.29 7.42 -7.13
N LEU A 18 -4.01 7.77 -7.01
CA LEU A 18 -3.09 7.15 -6.06
C LEU A 18 -3.61 7.17 -4.62
N ASP A 19 -4.24 8.27 -4.20
CA ASP A 19 -4.79 8.42 -2.85
C ASP A 19 -5.81 7.31 -2.53
N LEU A 20 -6.73 7.05 -3.46
CA LEU A 20 -7.73 5.99 -3.34
C LEU A 20 -7.09 4.59 -3.39
N LEU A 21 -6.09 4.39 -4.24
CA LEU A 21 -5.37 3.11 -4.31
C LEU A 21 -4.64 2.79 -3.01
N PHE A 22 -3.92 3.77 -2.45
CA PHE A 22 -3.26 3.60 -1.16
C PHE A 22 -4.28 3.42 -0.05
N PHE A 23 -5.37 4.18 -0.04
CA PHE A 23 -6.45 4.02 0.92
C PHE A 23 -6.99 2.59 0.93
N ALA A 24 -7.38 2.07 -0.23
CA ALA A 24 -7.90 0.72 -0.36
C ALA A 24 -6.85 -0.34 0.05
N TYR A 25 -5.57 -0.13 -0.30
CA TYR A 25 -4.52 -1.08 0.04
C TYR A 25 -4.23 -1.15 1.55
N TYR A 26 -4.14 -0.01 2.23
CA TYR A 26 -3.76 0.05 3.64
C TYR A 26 -4.93 -0.18 4.60
N PHE A 27 -6.14 0.25 4.24
CA PHE A 27 -7.29 0.20 5.15
C PHE A 27 -8.28 -0.93 4.87
N GLN A 28 -8.07 -1.76 3.85
CA GLN A 28 -8.91 -2.94 3.56
C GLN A 28 -8.06 -4.23 3.45
N PRO A 29 -7.25 -4.60 4.47
CA PRO A 29 -6.37 -5.76 4.39
C PRO A 29 -7.15 -7.07 4.20
N GLY A 30 -6.60 -7.98 3.38
CA GLY A 30 -7.19 -9.29 3.09
C GLY A 30 -8.43 -9.24 2.18
N SER A 31 -8.75 -8.07 1.62
CA SER A 31 -9.92 -7.89 0.76
C SER A 31 -9.57 -7.93 -0.73
N ARG A 32 -10.61 -8.19 -1.54
CA ARG A 32 -10.52 -8.06 -3.00
C ARG A 32 -10.16 -6.62 -3.43
N GLN A 33 -10.55 -5.61 -2.66
CA GLN A 33 -10.22 -4.21 -2.91
C GLN A 33 -8.72 -3.96 -2.75
N GLN A 34 -8.09 -4.53 -1.72
CA GLN A 34 -6.63 -4.47 -1.55
C GLN A 34 -5.91 -5.13 -2.72
N TYR A 35 -6.36 -6.30 -3.18
CA TYR A 35 -5.81 -6.96 -4.37
C TYR A 35 -5.91 -6.08 -5.62
N LEU A 36 -7.09 -5.52 -5.89
CA LEU A 36 -7.31 -4.65 -7.05
C LEU A 36 -6.46 -3.38 -6.98
N ALA A 37 -6.32 -2.79 -5.80
CA ALA A 37 -5.46 -1.64 -5.57
C ALA A 37 -3.98 -1.98 -5.80
N ALA A 38 -3.50 -3.08 -5.24
CA ALA A 38 -2.13 -3.55 -5.44
C ALA A 38 -1.82 -3.81 -6.92
N ARG A 39 -2.79 -4.39 -7.65
CA ARG A 39 -2.67 -4.63 -9.09
C ARG A 39 -2.56 -3.32 -9.88
N ALA A 40 -3.39 -2.33 -9.57
CA ALA A 40 -3.34 -1.02 -10.21
C ALA A 40 -2.05 -0.26 -9.89
N LEU A 41 -1.57 -0.32 -8.64
CA LEU A 41 -0.28 0.26 -8.24
C LEU A 41 0.90 -0.37 -9.00
N LYS A 42 0.93 -1.70 -9.11
CA LYS A 42 1.94 -2.41 -9.92
C LYS A 42 1.89 -2.02 -11.39
N ALA A 43 0.69 -1.86 -11.97
CA ALA A 43 0.54 -1.38 -13.34
C ALA A 43 1.08 0.05 -13.55
N GLN A 44 1.11 0.85 -12.48
CA GLN A 44 1.73 2.18 -12.43
C GLN A 44 3.20 2.14 -11.95
N ALA A 45 3.87 0.99 -12.07
CA ALA A 45 5.28 0.76 -11.70
C ALA A 45 5.63 0.94 -10.21
N TRP A 46 4.63 0.98 -9.32
CA TRP A 46 4.87 0.96 -7.88
C TRP A 46 5.28 -0.45 -7.42
N ARG A 47 6.21 -0.50 -6.47
CA ARG A 47 6.83 -1.73 -5.96
C ARG A 47 6.65 -1.81 -4.46
N TRP A 48 6.05 -2.90 -3.98
CA TRP A 48 5.88 -3.12 -2.55
C TRP A 48 7.19 -3.58 -1.91
N HIS A 49 7.57 -2.93 -0.81
CA HIS A 49 8.75 -3.28 -0.02
C HIS A 49 8.35 -3.83 1.35
N LYS A 50 8.57 -5.13 1.56
CA LYS A 50 8.07 -5.90 2.71
C LYS A 50 8.48 -5.29 4.07
N SER A 51 9.77 -5.04 4.31
CA SER A 51 10.20 -4.48 5.60
C SER A 51 9.71 -3.06 5.90
N PHE A 52 9.49 -2.23 4.87
CA PHE A 52 8.98 -0.87 5.08
C PHE A 52 7.45 -0.85 5.22
N GLY A 53 6.76 -1.89 4.75
CA GLY A 53 5.31 -1.84 4.61
C GLY A 53 4.89 -0.67 3.71
N ALA A 54 5.65 -0.39 2.65
CA ALA A 54 5.41 0.77 1.79
C ALA A 54 5.60 0.48 0.31
N TRP A 55 4.86 1.24 -0.51
CA TRP A 55 4.98 1.25 -1.96
C TRP A 55 6.02 2.29 -2.40
N PHE A 56 6.94 1.88 -3.26
CA PHE A 56 8.02 2.68 -3.80
C PHE A 56 7.91 2.82 -5.32
N LEU A 57 8.18 4.02 -5.82
CA LEU A 57 8.34 4.32 -7.23
C LEU A 57 9.79 4.75 -7.46
N ARG A 58 10.46 4.14 -8.45
CA ARG A 58 11.82 4.56 -8.83
C ARG A 58 11.77 5.97 -9.40
N HIS A 59 12.69 6.82 -8.98
CA HIS A 59 13.00 8.03 -9.72
C HIS A 59 13.89 7.65 -10.92
N GLU A 60 13.66 8.26 -12.09
CA GLU A 60 14.41 7.90 -13.30
C GLU A 60 15.90 8.22 -13.18
N GLU A 61 16.24 9.31 -12.48
CA GLU A 61 17.61 9.76 -12.33
C GLU A 61 18.40 9.01 -11.25
N GLY A 62 19.61 8.55 -11.61
CA GLY A 62 20.59 8.05 -10.66
C GLY A 62 20.38 6.62 -10.17
N HIS A 63 19.45 5.87 -10.78
CA HIS A 63 19.24 4.47 -10.47
C HIS A 63 20.32 3.58 -11.10
N ARG A 64 20.96 2.74 -10.28
CA ARG A 64 21.97 1.77 -10.73
C ARG A 64 21.84 0.46 -9.99
N ARG A 65 22.01 -0.64 -10.73
CA ARG A 65 22.19 -1.96 -10.14
C ARG A 65 23.56 -2.02 -9.47
N ILE A 66 23.62 -2.44 -8.21
CA ILE A 66 24.90 -2.64 -7.50
C ILE A 66 25.36 -4.09 -7.69
N ASP A 67 24.43 -5.04 -7.60
CA ASP A 67 24.69 -6.46 -7.81
C ASP A 67 23.41 -7.20 -8.25
N GLU A 68 23.45 -8.54 -8.30
CA GLU A 68 22.31 -9.34 -8.73
C GLU A 68 21.08 -9.19 -7.84
N GLY A 69 21.24 -8.94 -6.54
CA GLY A 69 20.17 -8.86 -5.57
C GLY A 69 19.76 -7.46 -5.17
N ARG A 70 20.52 -6.43 -5.56
CA ARG A 70 20.37 -5.07 -5.02
C ARG A 70 20.57 -3.98 -6.06
N GLU A 71 19.83 -2.90 -5.87
CA GLU A 71 19.93 -1.67 -6.64
C GLU A 71 20.01 -0.46 -5.71
N ARG A 72 20.53 0.66 -6.21
CA ARG A 72 20.60 1.92 -5.48
C ARG A 72 20.12 3.06 -6.34
N GLY A 73 19.36 3.96 -5.74
CA GLY A 73 18.83 5.13 -6.41
C GLY A 73 17.94 5.96 -5.51
N ASN A 74 17.30 6.95 -6.12
CA ASN A 74 16.30 7.78 -5.46
C ASN A 74 14.92 7.15 -5.67
N TYR A 75 14.10 7.16 -4.63
CA TYR A 75 12.74 6.60 -4.68
C TYR A 75 11.75 7.58 -4.10
N ALA A 76 10.61 7.73 -4.77
CA ALA A 76 9.40 8.23 -4.13
C ALA A 76 8.73 7.08 -3.39
N PHE A 77 8.12 7.35 -2.24
CA PHE A 77 7.31 6.37 -1.52
C PHE A 77 6.13 7.03 -0.85
N PHE A 78 5.06 6.26 -0.65
CA PHE A 78 3.91 6.73 0.11
C PHE A 78 4.11 6.39 1.59
N ASP A 79 4.02 7.39 2.46
CA ASP A 79 4.03 7.21 3.92
C ASP A 79 2.59 7.04 4.40
N PRO A 80 2.15 5.84 4.83
CA PRO A 80 0.75 5.61 5.18
C PRO A 80 0.40 5.98 6.63
N ARG A 81 1.35 6.48 7.42
CA ARG A 81 1.09 6.80 8.84
C ARG A 81 0.06 7.91 8.94
N ALA A 82 -1.14 7.62 9.43
CA ALA A 82 -2.10 8.67 9.73
C ALA A 82 -1.50 9.70 10.71
N PRO A 83 -1.91 10.98 10.64
CA PRO A 83 -1.54 11.95 11.65
C PRO A 83 -1.91 11.42 13.03
N PRO A 84 -1.04 11.55 14.05
CA PRO A 84 -1.51 11.42 15.40
C PRO A 84 -2.61 12.47 15.60
N LEU A 85 -3.83 11.99 15.79
CA LEU A 85 -4.94 12.81 16.25
C LEU A 85 -4.64 13.18 17.69
N ASP A 86 -4.77 14.46 18.02
CA ASP A 86 -4.76 14.90 19.41
C ASP A 86 -5.93 14.20 20.13
N ALA A 87 -5.62 13.43 21.16
CA ALA A 87 -6.60 12.69 21.93
C ALA A 87 -7.62 13.61 22.65
N ALA A 88 -7.27 14.88 22.88
CA ALA A 88 -8.14 15.85 23.53
C ALA A 88 -9.10 16.56 22.55
N THR A 89 -8.65 16.84 21.32
CA THR A 89 -9.44 17.63 20.34
C THR A 89 -9.94 16.83 19.15
N GLY A 90 -9.40 15.61 18.92
CA GLY A 90 -9.66 14.82 17.72
C GLY A 90 -9.13 15.46 16.44
N GLN A 91 -8.37 16.56 16.54
CA GLN A 91 -7.78 17.24 15.40
C GLN A 91 -6.37 16.71 15.15
N ALA A 92 -5.93 16.71 13.88
CA ALA A 92 -4.56 16.36 13.56
C ALA A 92 -3.58 17.32 14.26
N SER A 93 -2.57 16.77 14.94
CA SER A 93 -1.52 17.60 15.56
C SER A 93 -0.84 18.48 14.50
N ARG A 94 -0.81 19.79 14.73
CA ARG A 94 -0.17 20.78 13.84
C ARG A 94 1.34 20.60 13.73
N ASP A 95 1.95 19.94 14.71
CA ASP A 95 3.39 19.70 14.79
C ASP A 95 3.79 18.32 14.26
N ALA A 96 2.81 17.50 13.87
CA ALA A 96 3.09 16.20 13.33
C ALA A 96 3.60 16.33 11.89
N THR A 97 4.82 15.85 11.66
CA THR A 97 5.34 15.41 10.35
C THR A 97 4.55 14.20 9.82
N SER A 98 3.23 14.23 10.00
CA SER A 98 2.24 13.20 9.76
C SER A 98 2.39 12.61 8.36
N GLY A 99 2.29 11.29 8.27
CA GLY A 99 2.12 10.61 7.00
C GLY A 99 0.71 10.83 6.42
N TRP A 100 0.40 9.97 5.46
CA TRP A 100 -0.52 10.18 4.34
C TRP A 100 -0.01 11.15 3.27
N CYS A 101 1.25 10.99 2.86
CA CYS A 101 1.85 11.80 1.81
C CYS A 101 2.93 11.06 1.02
N MET A 102 3.23 11.56 -0.17
CA MET A 102 4.43 11.15 -0.91
C MET A 102 5.68 11.76 -0.28
N ARG A 103 6.73 10.96 -0.17
CA ARG A 103 8.06 11.37 0.29
C ARG A 103 9.11 10.90 -0.70
N VAL A 104 10.27 11.54 -0.66
CA VAL A 104 11.45 11.13 -1.43
C VAL A 104 12.50 10.60 -0.47
N ARG A 105 13.05 9.43 -0.81
CA ARG A 105 14.23 8.88 -0.18
C ARG A 105 15.36 8.85 -1.18
N GLN A 106 16.40 9.63 -0.90
CA GLN A 106 17.58 9.66 -1.72
C GLN A 106 18.50 8.50 -1.39
N ASP A 107 19.23 8.04 -2.41
CA ASP A 107 20.38 7.16 -2.25
C ASP A 107 20.09 5.84 -1.50
N MET A 108 18.86 5.35 -1.61
CA MET A 108 18.40 4.12 -0.96
C MET A 108 18.93 2.91 -1.71
N VAL A 109 19.34 1.88 -0.97
CA VAL A 109 19.54 0.54 -1.50
C VAL A 109 18.23 -0.23 -1.39
N PHE A 110 17.70 -0.69 -2.52
CA PHE A 110 16.53 -1.56 -2.57
C PHE A 110 17.02 -2.99 -2.78
N GLU A 111 16.77 -3.85 -1.81
CA GLU A 111 17.08 -5.28 -1.90
C GLU A 111 15.90 -6.02 -2.54
N TYR A 112 16.16 -6.79 -3.61
CA TYR A 112 15.11 -7.56 -4.28
C TYR A 112 14.52 -8.65 -3.38
N ALA A 113 15.25 -9.10 -2.35
CA ALA A 113 14.70 -9.96 -1.31
C ALA A 113 13.50 -9.32 -0.57
N GLN A 114 13.43 -7.98 -0.54
CA GLN A 114 12.34 -7.22 0.07
C GLN A 114 11.22 -6.86 -0.92
N LEU A 115 11.41 -7.11 -2.21
CA LEU A 115 10.38 -6.94 -3.21
C LEU A 115 9.30 -8.03 -3.05
N GLU A 116 8.04 -7.62 -3.08
CA GLU A 116 6.93 -8.56 -3.27
C GLU A 116 6.44 -8.50 -4.72
N ASP A 117 6.86 -9.50 -5.50
CA ASP A 117 6.57 -9.54 -6.92
C ASP A 117 5.22 -10.23 -7.22
N GLU A 118 4.85 -11.24 -6.44
CA GLU A 118 3.61 -11.98 -6.64
C GLU A 118 2.44 -11.40 -5.83
N LEU A 119 1.28 -11.24 -6.47
CA LEU A 119 0.00 -10.94 -5.80
C LEU A 119 -0.70 -12.19 -5.27
N SER A 120 -0.02 -13.35 -5.28
CA SER A 120 -0.56 -14.66 -4.92
C SER A 120 -1.03 -14.74 -3.46
N SER A 121 -0.42 -13.93 -2.58
CA SER A 121 -0.79 -13.76 -1.17
C SER A 121 -2.15 -13.08 -0.96
N LEU A 122 -2.65 -12.32 -1.94
CA LEU A 122 -3.84 -11.47 -1.84
C LEU A 122 -5.05 -12.04 -2.60
N SER A 123 -5.28 -13.35 -2.52
CA SER A 123 -6.28 -14.05 -3.35
C SER A 123 -7.64 -13.32 -3.39
N ALA A 124 -8.17 -13.11 -4.60
CA ALA A 124 -9.41 -12.37 -4.84
C ALA A 124 -10.68 -13.09 -4.32
N ASP A 125 -10.53 -14.27 -3.71
CA ASP A 125 -11.60 -15.22 -3.45
C ASP A 125 -11.90 -15.46 -1.96
N THR A 126 -11.35 -14.65 -1.05
CA THR A 126 -11.74 -14.77 0.36
C THR A 126 -13.09 -14.07 0.60
N GLY A 127 -14.17 -14.69 0.09
CA GLY A 127 -15.51 -14.61 0.65
C GLY A 127 -15.67 -15.55 1.86
N GLY A 128 -14.65 -15.61 2.73
CA GLY A 128 -14.60 -16.51 3.88
C GLY A 128 -15.23 -15.87 5.11
N GLN A 129 -16.32 -16.50 5.58
CA GLN A 129 -17.07 -16.15 6.78
C GLN A 129 -16.16 -15.81 7.97
N ALA A 130 -16.50 -14.71 8.67
CA ALA A 130 -16.12 -14.55 10.06
C ALA A 130 -16.70 -15.73 10.85
N SER A 131 -15.84 -16.64 11.32
CA SER A 131 -16.18 -17.66 12.28
C SER A 131 -16.58 -16.96 13.58
N VAL A 132 -17.88 -17.00 13.89
CA VAL A 132 -18.41 -16.65 15.20
C VAL A 132 -17.95 -17.73 16.18
N SER A 133 -16.97 -17.41 17.03
CA SER A 133 -16.68 -18.21 18.21
C SER A 133 -17.79 -17.98 19.24
N VAL A 134 -18.77 -18.88 19.26
CA VAL A 134 -19.67 -19.06 20.40
C VAL A 134 -18.83 -19.69 21.52
N GLY A 135 -18.42 -18.87 22.48
CA GLY A 135 -17.90 -19.35 23.76
C GLY A 135 -19.06 -19.45 24.75
N ALA A 136 -19.62 -20.65 24.87
CA ALA A 136 -20.46 -21.05 25.99
C ALA A 136 -19.63 -22.00 26.87
N GLU A 137 -19.34 -21.56 28.09
CA GLU A 137 -19.57 -22.22 29.39
C GLU A 137 -18.85 -21.45 30.50
#